data_AF-A0A963CLC0-F1
#
_entry.id   AF-A0A963CLC0-F1
#
_cell.length_a   1.000
_cell.length_b   1.000
_cell.length_c   1.000
_cell.angle_alpha   90.00
_cell.angle_beta   90.00
_cell.angle_gamma   90.00
#
_symmetry.space_group_name_H-M   'P 1'
#
loop_
_entity.id
_entity.type
_entity.pdbx_description
1 polymer ?
#
loop_
_entity_poly.entity_id
_entity_poly.type
_entity_poly.pdbx_seq_one_letter_code
_entity_poly.pdbx_strand_id
1 'polypeptide(L)'
;FNPAAKGVSILVTAKDPETLLSKAQQLQKSGYFQRVELSGNELYLEIPNPDNFPPIPPKLAFDCGVRVTAAFETSGDPFQQVTGNFDGAGLSFGPIQCNLKTGTLQELFRRMRGEDAARLQRCFGNDAEYLAFWRILDGSRSAAVQWADQLSRGRYKHDFAQPWKGYLQAVGRDALFQKVILRYAYDKYGKLLMASLAFARGISPIRIDNLRCLAALYDMGVQQGSLHSAHSQIRRRVQQEQPQDQFALTRILVEERAKKASPRWRADCLSRRLCILERQPVSISLEGQQSRRENRCSYLLRNCPVRSLESYLAG
;
A
#
# COMPACT_ATOMS: atom_id res chain seq x y z
N PHE A 1 -22.62 -34.50 -6.71
CA PHE A 1 -21.42 -33.87 -6.11
C PHE A 1 -20.20 -34.70 -6.48
N ASN A 2 -19.35 -34.19 -7.37
CA ASN A 2 -18.13 -34.88 -7.79
C ASN A 2 -16.98 -34.43 -6.85
N PRO A 3 -16.33 -35.32 -6.08
CA PRO A 3 -15.33 -34.94 -5.06
C PRO A 3 -13.96 -34.51 -5.62
N ALA A 4 -13.82 -34.30 -6.93
CA ALA A 4 -12.51 -34.25 -7.58
C ALA A 4 -11.97 -32.85 -7.94
N ALA A 5 -12.52 -31.76 -7.41
CA ALA A 5 -11.97 -30.41 -7.61
C ALA A 5 -11.43 -29.84 -6.29
N LYS A 6 -10.10 -29.64 -6.23
CA LYS A 6 -9.32 -29.13 -5.10
C LYS A 6 -9.57 -27.63 -4.80
N GLY A 7 -10.82 -27.22 -4.58
CA GLY A 7 -11.18 -25.89 -4.09
C GLY A 7 -11.37 -25.92 -2.57
N VAL A 8 -10.83 -24.93 -1.84
CA VAL A 8 -11.23 -24.72 -0.44
C VAL A 8 -12.52 -23.92 -0.45
N SER A 9 -13.60 -24.49 0.09
CA SER A 9 -14.90 -23.83 0.15
C SER A 9 -15.35 -23.58 1.57
N ILE A 10 -16.14 -22.53 1.76
CA ILE A 10 -16.81 -22.22 3.01
C ILE A 10 -18.28 -21.88 2.76
N LEU A 11 -19.13 -22.13 3.76
CA LEU A 11 -20.48 -21.59 3.85
C LEU A 11 -20.48 -20.47 4.89
N VAL A 12 -21.03 -19.32 4.51
CA VAL A 12 -21.12 -18.15 5.38
C VAL A 12 -22.58 -17.78 5.54
N THR A 13 -23.09 -17.83 6.78
CA THR A 13 -24.40 -17.31 7.12
C THR A 13 -24.28 -15.82 7.46
N ALA A 14 -25.13 -14.99 6.85
CA ALA A 14 -25.12 -13.54 7.10
C ALA A 14 -26.53 -13.00 7.38
N LYS A 15 -26.60 -11.98 8.24
CA LYS A 15 -27.87 -11.26 8.52
C LYS A 15 -28.36 -10.48 7.30
N ASP A 16 -27.44 -10.09 6.42
CA ASP A 16 -27.72 -9.41 5.15
C ASP A 16 -27.02 -10.17 4.00
N PRO A 17 -27.66 -11.24 3.48
CA PRO A 17 -27.07 -12.09 2.45
C PRO A 17 -26.88 -11.36 1.11
N GLU A 18 -27.74 -10.39 0.78
CA GLU A 18 -27.68 -9.64 -0.48
C GLU A 18 -26.47 -8.72 -0.54
N THR A 19 -26.21 -7.96 0.52
CA THR A 19 -24.99 -7.14 0.60
C THR A 19 -23.74 -8.01 0.54
N LEU A 20 -23.75 -9.16 1.24
CA LEU A 20 -22.61 -10.07 1.22
C LEU A 20 -22.39 -10.67 -0.18
N LEU A 21 -23.46 -11.10 -0.87
CA LEU A 21 -23.42 -11.61 -2.23
C LEU A 21 -22.83 -10.58 -3.19
N SER A 22 -23.28 -9.31 -3.12
CA SER A 22 -22.75 -8.24 -3.96
C SER A 22 -21.24 -8.03 -3.76
N LYS A 23 -20.76 -8.05 -2.51
CA LYS A 23 -19.32 -7.97 -2.21
C LYS A 23 -18.56 -9.20 -2.68
N ALA A 24 -19.10 -10.39 -2.49
CA ALA A 24 -18.50 -11.64 -2.94
C ALA A 24 -18.39 -11.71 -4.47
N GLN A 25 -19.40 -11.24 -5.20
CA GLN A 25 -19.37 -11.15 -6.66
C GLN A 25 -18.32 -10.13 -7.16
N GLN A 26 -18.12 -9.01 -6.46
CA GLN A 26 -17.02 -8.08 -6.76
C GLN A 26 -15.65 -8.74 -6.59
N LEU A 27 -15.50 -9.55 -5.53
CA LEU A 27 -14.31 -10.35 -5.27
C LEU A 27 -14.14 -11.46 -6.33
N GLN A 28 -15.21 -12.14 -6.74
CA GLN A 28 -15.21 -13.12 -7.82
C GLN A 28 -14.71 -12.53 -9.14
N LYS A 29 -15.22 -11.34 -9.53
CA LYS A 29 -14.74 -10.58 -10.70
C LYS A 29 -13.25 -10.22 -10.62
N SER A 30 -12.72 -10.14 -9.41
CA SER A 30 -11.31 -9.85 -9.11
C SER A 30 -10.46 -11.12 -8.98
N GLY A 31 -11.02 -12.30 -9.28
CA GLY A 31 -10.33 -13.59 -9.17
C GLY A 31 -10.19 -14.12 -7.74
N TYR A 32 -10.90 -13.50 -6.78
CA TYR A 32 -10.80 -13.92 -5.38
C TYR A 32 -11.51 -15.23 -5.11
N PHE A 33 -12.66 -15.41 -5.75
CA PHE A 33 -13.49 -16.60 -5.69
C PHE A 33 -13.64 -17.17 -7.09
N GLN A 34 -13.68 -18.49 -7.18
CA GLN A 34 -14.08 -19.24 -8.36
C GLN A 34 -15.60 -19.36 -8.41
N ARG A 35 -16.23 -19.61 -7.26
CA ARG A 35 -17.68 -19.80 -7.14
C ARG A 35 -18.26 -18.97 -5.99
N VAL A 36 -19.40 -18.35 -6.26
CA VAL A 36 -20.19 -17.58 -5.29
C VAL A 36 -21.65 -17.91 -5.55
N GLU A 37 -22.31 -18.56 -4.60
CA GLU A 37 -23.70 -19.01 -4.73
C GLU A 37 -24.47 -18.71 -3.45
N LEU A 38 -25.63 -18.06 -3.57
CA LEU A 38 -26.53 -17.81 -2.45
C LEU A 38 -27.62 -18.88 -2.42
N SER A 39 -27.84 -19.49 -1.26
CA SER A 39 -28.92 -20.44 -1.01
C SER A 39 -29.61 -20.10 0.31
N GLY A 40 -30.78 -19.47 0.24
CA GLY A 40 -31.45 -18.92 1.42
C GLY A 40 -30.58 -17.84 2.09
N ASN A 41 -30.21 -18.05 3.35
CA ASN A 41 -29.35 -17.13 4.12
C ASN A 41 -27.87 -17.55 4.14
N GLU A 42 -27.50 -18.56 3.36
CA GLU A 42 -26.14 -19.10 3.31
C GLU A 42 -25.49 -18.76 1.98
N LEU A 43 -24.28 -18.20 2.07
CA LEU A 43 -23.45 -17.90 0.92
C LEU A 43 -22.32 -18.93 0.82
N TYR A 44 -22.34 -19.73 -0.24
CA TYR A 44 -21.25 -20.62 -0.60
C TYR A 44 -20.16 -19.82 -1.33
N LEU A 45 -18.93 -19.93 -0.82
CA LEU A 45 -17.75 -19.29 -1.38
C LEU A 45 -16.67 -20.34 -1.64
N GLU A 46 -16.18 -20.40 -2.86
CA GLU A 46 -15.11 -21.30 -3.27
C GLU A 46 -13.95 -20.49 -3.83
N ILE A 47 -12.74 -20.69 -3.30
CA ILE A 47 -11.53 -20.09 -3.86
C ILE A 47 -10.98 -20.97 -4.99
N PRO A 48 -10.23 -20.39 -5.95
CA PRO A 48 -9.44 -21.19 -6.87
C PRO A 48 -8.45 -22.10 -6.13
N ASN A 49 -7.99 -23.16 -6.79
CA ASN A 49 -6.99 -24.08 -6.24
C ASN A 49 -5.84 -23.29 -5.58
N PRO A 50 -5.60 -23.45 -4.26
CA PRO A 50 -4.59 -22.68 -3.55
C PRO A 50 -3.17 -22.94 -4.03
N ASP A 51 -2.92 -24.08 -4.67
CA ASP A 51 -1.64 -24.43 -5.28
C ASP A 51 -1.42 -23.74 -6.63
N ASN A 52 -2.50 -23.25 -7.26
CA ASN A 52 -2.45 -22.65 -8.59
C ASN A 52 -3.51 -21.55 -8.75
N PHE A 53 -3.29 -20.42 -8.08
CA PHE A 53 -4.17 -19.26 -8.24
C PHE A 53 -4.06 -18.65 -9.64
N PRO A 54 -5.19 -18.22 -10.24
CA PRO A 54 -5.17 -17.57 -11.54
C PRO A 54 -4.38 -16.25 -11.49
N PRO A 55 -3.72 -15.86 -12.61
CA PRO A 55 -3.03 -14.59 -12.68
C PRO A 55 -3.98 -13.39 -12.49
N ILE A 56 -3.52 -12.37 -11.77
CA ILE A 56 -4.29 -11.14 -11.54
C ILE A 56 -3.80 -9.98 -12.43
N PRO A 57 -4.65 -8.99 -12.76
CA PRO A 57 -4.21 -7.82 -13.51
C PRO A 57 -3.30 -6.90 -12.67
N PRO A 58 -2.38 -6.13 -13.29
CA PRO A 58 -1.46 -5.25 -12.58
C PRO A 58 -2.16 -4.23 -11.68
N LYS A 59 -3.27 -3.65 -12.14
CA LYS A 59 -4.06 -2.71 -11.33
C LYS A 59 -4.43 -3.30 -9.96
N LEU A 60 -4.89 -4.55 -9.93
CA LEU A 60 -5.25 -5.22 -8.67
C LEU A 60 -3.99 -5.47 -7.82
N ALA A 61 -2.87 -5.84 -8.43
CA ALA A 61 -1.61 -6.01 -7.71
C ALA A 61 -1.13 -4.70 -7.04
N PHE A 62 -1.25 -3.57 -7.74
CA PHE A 62 -0.95 -2.24 -7.17
C PHE A 62 -1.91 -1.85 -6.04
N ASP A 63 -3.22 -2.04 -6.24
CA ASP A 63 -4.22 -1.79 -5.20
C ASP A 63 -3.93 -2.63 -3.93
N CYS A 64 -3.52 -3.90 -4.10
CA CYS A 64 -3.04 -4.76 -3.02
C CYS A 64 -1.77 -4.22 -2.35
N GLY A 65 -0.76 -3.81 -3.13
CA GLY A 65 0.49 -3.24 -2.62
C GLY A 65 0.23 -2.00 -1.75
N VAL A 66 -0.60 -1.06 -2.23
CA VAL A 66 -1.01 0.13 -1.46
C VAL A 66 -1.68 -0.26 -0.13
N ARG A 67 -2.66 -1.16 -0.18
CA ARG A 67 -3.41 -1.57 1.02
C ARG A 67 -2.54 -2.28 2.04
N VAL A 68 -1.66 -3.19 1.59
CA VAL A 68 -0.72 -3.91 2.45
C VAL A 68 0.27 -2.93 3.07
N THR A 69 0.89 -2.04 2.29
CA THR A 69 1.81 -1.03 2.83
C THR A 69 1.12 -0.13 3.86
N ALA A 70 -0.08 0.37 3.55
CA ALA A 70 -0.85 1.22 4.46
C ALA A 70 -1.26 0.49 5.75
N ALA A 71 -1.58 -0.80 5.68
CA ALA A 71 -2.02 -1.59 6.82
C ALA A 71 -0.96 -1.77 7.92
N PHE A 72 0.31 -1.51 7.63
CA PHE A 72 1.32 -1.43 8.67
C PHE A 72 1.30 -0.09 9.44
N GLU A 73 0.79 0.99 8.84
CA GLU A 73 0.79 2.34 9.43
C GLU A 73 -0.48 2.66 10.22
N THR A 74 -1.57 1.93 9.99
CA THR A 74 -2.87 2.25 10.57
C THR A 74 -3.73 1.02 10.84
N SER A 75 -4.44 1.06 11.97
CA SER A 75 -5.50 0.13 12.34
C SER A 75 -6.90 0.58 11.85
N GLY A 76 -7.05 1.82 11.34
CA GLY A 76 -8.32 2.37 10.86
C GLY A 76 -8.46 2.35 9.34
N ASP A 77 -9.39 3.12 8.77
CA ASP A 77 -9.43 3.32 7.33
C ASP A 77 -8.21 4.14 6.88
N PRO A 78 -7.29 3.59 6.07
CA PRO A 78 -6.08 4.30 5.66
C PRO A 78 -6.37 5.57 4.86
N PHE A 79 -7.50 5.65 4.15
CA PHE A 79 -7.88 6.86 3.41
C PHE A 79 -8.26 8.02 4.33
N GLN A 80 -8.63 7.73 5.57
CA GLN A 80 -9.01 8.72 6.59
C GLN A 80 -7.87 9.01 7.58
N GLN A 81 -6.69 8.43 7.39
CA GLN A 81 -5.56 8.61 8.30
C GLN A 81 -5.00 10.03 8.17
N VAL A 82 -5.07 10.78 9.27
CA VAL A 82 -4.53 12.12 9.42
C VAL A 82 -3.48 12.07 10.53
N THR A 83 -2.25 12.45 10.22
CA THR A 83 -1.13 12.43 11.17
C THR A 83 -0.54 13.83 11.28
N GLY A 84 -0.35 14.29 12.52
CA GLY A 84 0.30 15.58 12.81
C GLY A 84 1.82 15.56 12.60
N ASN A 85 2.47 16.66 12.97
CA ASN A 85 3.88 16.94 12.74
C ASN A 85 4.83 16.32 13.79
N PHE A 86 4.80 15.00 13.94
CA PHE A 86 5.64 14.30 14.93
C PHE A 86 7.11 14.15 14.50
N ASP A 87 7.39 14.16 13.20
CA ASP A 87 8.71 13.92 12.58
C ASP A 87 9.26 15.13 11.80
N GLY A 88 8.57 16.27 11.87
CA GLY A 88 8.92 17.46 11.12
C GLY A 88 8.43 17.49 9.67
N ALA A 89 7.63 16.51 9.21
CA ALA A 89 7.06 16.49 7.86
C ALA A 89 5.83 17.38 7.65
N GLY A 90 5.32 18.01 8.72
CA GLY A 90 4.04 18.70 8.76
C GLY A 90 2.88 17.72 8.87
N LEU A 91 1.74 18.08 8.29
CA LEU A 91 0.58 17.21 8.16
C LEU A 91 0.86 16.09 7.15
N SER A 92 0.56 14.85 7.51
CA SER A 92 0.54 13.69 6.62
C SER A 92 -0.87 13.11 6.49
N PHE A 93 -1.25 12.70 5.27
CA PHE A 93 -2.62 12.25 4.99
C PHE A 93 -2.68 11.05 4.02
N GLY A 94 -3.60 10.13 4.30
CA GLY A 94 -3.98 9.02 3.43
C GLY A 94 -3.07 7.79 3.48
N PRO A 95 -3.39 6.72 2.71
CA PRO A 95 -2.70 5.42 2.72
C PRO A 95 -1.18 5.45 2.50
N ILE A 96 -0.68 6.47 1.81
CA ILE A 96 0.75 6.63 1.47
C ILE A 96 1.39 7.82 2.18
N GLN A 97 0.70 8.39 3.19
CA GLN A 97 1.19 9.48 4.04
C GLN A 97 1.78 10.65 3.25
N CYS A 98 1.01 11.14 2.25
CA CYS A 98 1.38 12.36 1.52
C CYS A 98 1.49 13.52 2.51
N ASN A 99 2.57 14.30 2.45
CA ASN A 99 2.90 15.29 3.47
C ASN A 99 3.31 16.65 2.90
N LEU A 100 3.24 17.67 3.76
CA LEU A 100 3.49 19.06 3.40
C LEU A 100 4.96 19.36 3.11
N LYS A 101 5.90 18.75 3.87
CA LYS A 101 7.35 18.96 3.71
C LYS A 101 7.84 18.58 2.32
N THR A 102 7.37 17.46 1.80
CA THR A 102 7.75 16.95 0.48
C THR A 102 6.95 17.57 -0.67
N GLY A 103 5.89 18.35 -0.37
CA GLY A 103 5.00 18.92 -1.38
C GLY A 103 3.98 17.92 -1.94
N THR A 104 3.99 16.67 -1.47
CA THR A 104 3.18 15.59 -2.02
C THR A 104 1.70 15.73 -1.67
N LEU A 105 1.41 16.26 -0.49
CA LEU A 105 0.03 16.55 -0.10
C LEU A 105 -0.59 17.64 -0.97
N GLN A 106 0.16 18.70 -1.25
CA GLN A 106 -0.27 19.79 -2.11
C GLN A 106 -0.55 19.29 -3.54
N GLU A 107 0.35 18.48 -4.11
CA GLU A 107 0.14 17.88 -5.43
C GLU A 107 -1.12 17.02 -5.48
N LEU A 108 -1.32 16.15 -4.49
CA LEU A 108 -2.49 15.28 -4.40
C LEU A 108 -3.80 16.08 -4.36
N PHE A 109 -3.88 17.11 -3.51
CA PHE A 109 -5.07 17.95 -3.42
C PHE A 109 -5.32 18.74 -4.71
N ARG A 110 -4.27 19.20 -5.41
CA ARG A 110 -4.43 19.86 -6.71
C ARG A 110 -5.02 18.93 -7.76
N ARG A 111 -4.61 17.65 -7.78
CA ARG A 111 -5.21 16.64 -8.67
C ARG A 111 -6.69 16.43 -8.37
N MET A 112 -7.06 16.31 -7.09
CA MET A 112 -8.46 16.19 -6.69
C MET A 112 -9.28 17.43 -7.09
N ARG A 113 -8.75 18.64 -6.85
CA ARG A 113 -9.39 19.90 -7.27
C ARG A 113 -9.58 19.98 -8.78
N GLY A 114 -8.59 19.52 -9.55
CA GLY A 114 -8.66 19.49 -11.01
C GLY A 114 -9.70 18.51 -11.57
N GLU A 115 -10.05 17.47 -10.81
CA GLU A 115 -11.07 16.49 -11.21
C GLU A 115 -12.48 16.96 -10.83
N ASP A 116 -12.68 17.46 -9.61
CA ASP A 116 -13.97 18.01 -9.16
C ASP A 116 -13.80 18.94 -7.94
N ALA A 117 -13.61 20.23 -8.22
CA ALA A 117 -13.43 21.25 -7.18
C ALA A 117 -14.65 21.39 -6.27
N ALA A 118 -15.87 21.33 -6.82
CA ALA A 118 -17.11 21.48 -6.06
C ALA A 118 -17.29 20.31 -5.08
N ARG A 119 -16.94 19.09 -5.50
CA ARG A 119 -16.96 17.92 -4.63
C ARG A 119 -15.94 17.98 -3.52
N LEU A 120 -14.73 18.46 -3.80
CA LEU A 120 -13.73 18.68 -2.76
C LEU A 120 -14.17 19.75 -1.76
N GLN A 121 -14.76 20.85 -2.24
CA GLN A 121 -15.26 21.94 -1.39
C GLN A 121 -16.33 21.47 -0.40
N ARG A 122 -17.24 20.58 -0.82
CA ARG A 122 -18.26 19.97 0.05
C ARG A 122 -17.71 19.16 1.24
N CYS A 123 -16.42 18.84 1.26
CA CYS A 123 -15.79 18.17 2.40
C CYS A 123 -15.43 19.13 3.55
N PHE A 124 -15.51 20.44 3.33
CA PHE A 124 -15.21 21.49 4.33
C PHE A 124 -16.51 22.07 4.90
N GLY A 125 -16.44 22.68 6.09
CA GLY A 125 -17.62 23.21 6.78
C GLY A 125 -18.24 24.41 6.05
N ASN A 126 -17.42 25.25 5.41
CA ASN A 126 -17.85 26.36 4.58
C ASN A 126 -16.74 26.83 3.60
N ASP A 127 -17.10 27.79 2.75
CA ASP A 127 -16.21 28.36 1.73
C ASP A 127 -14.99 29.06 2.32
N ALA A 128 -15.12 29.73 3.47
CA ALA A 128 -14.01 30.43 4.09
C ALA A 128 -12.92 29.44 4.57
N GLU A 129 -13.31 28.29 5.11
CA GLU A 129 -12.39 27.23 5.53
C GLU A 129 -11.75 26.51 4.35
N TYR A 130 -12.52 26.23 3.29
CA TYR A 130 -11.99 25.69 2.03
C TYR A 130 -10.92 26.62 1.43
N LEU A 131 -11.21 27.92 1.37
CA LEU A 131 -10.26 28.93 0.88
C LEU A 131 -9.05 29.08 1.81
N ALA A 132 -9.25 29.03 3.14
CA ALA A 132 -8.16 29.06 4.10
C ALA A 132 -7.21 27.86 3.93
N PHE A 133 -7.75 26.67 3.68
CA PHE A 133 -6.94 25.49 3.39
C PHE A 133 -6.09 25.68 2.13
N TRP A 134 -6.67 26.22 1.06
CA TRP A 134 -5.94 26.48 -0.18
C TRP A 134 -4.87 27.55 -0.05
N ARG A 135 -5.09 28.59 0.75
CA ARG A 135 -4.03 29.57 1.06
C ARG A 135 -2.80 28.89 1.67
N ILE A 136 -2.99 27.86 2.50
CA ILE A 136 -1.87 27.06 3.05
C ILE A 136 -1.21 26.20 1.97
N LEU A 137 -2.00 25.48 1.16
CA LEU A 137 -1.46 24.56 0.15
C LEU A 137 -0.78 25.26 -1.04
N ASP A 138 -1.24 26.44 -1.41
CA ASP A 138 -0.67 27.24 -2.50
C ASP A 138 0.46 28.18 -2.02
N GLY A 139 0.65 28.30 -0.70
CA GLY A 139 1.76 29.01 -0.08
C GLY A 139 3.10 28.24 -0.09
N SER A 140 4.08 28.74 0.68
CA SER A 140 5.39 28.08 0.78
C SER A 140 5.30 26.78 1.62
N ARG A 141 6.12 25.78 1.27
CA ARG A 141 6.19 24.52 2.04
C ARG A 141 6.55 24.75 3.50
N SER A 142 7.42 25.70 3.79
CA SER A 142 7.81 26.03 5.17
C SER A 142 6.64 26.61 5.97
N ALA A 143 5.88 27.54 5.39
CA ALA A 143 4.69 28.09 6.03
C ALA A 143 3.61 27.01 6.25
N ALA A 144 3.42 26.11 5.29
CA ALA A 144 2.48 25.00 5.43
C ALA A 144 2.89 24.03 6.55
N VAL A 145 4.17 23.70 6.65
CA VAL A 145 4.69 22.87 7.75
C VAL A 145 4.50 23.57 9.10
N GLN A 146 4.77 24.87 9.19
CA GLN A 146 4.57 25.64 10.42
C GLN A 146 3.08 25.69 10.83
N TRP A 147 2.18 25.90 9.88
CA TRP A 147 0.73 25.83 10.11
C TRP A 147 0.32 24.46 10.65
N ALA A 148 0.83 23.38 10.05
CA ALA A 148 0.54 22.04 10.54
C ALA A 148 1.13 21.79 11.93
N ASP A 149 2.31 22.34 12.23
CA ASP A 149 2.92 22.23 13.55
C ASP A 149 2.06 22.84 14.65
N GLN A 150 1.50 24.03 14.41
CA GLN A 150 0.59 24.73 15.34
C GLN A 150 -0.71 23.96 15.60
N LEU A 151 -1.17 23.21 14.60
CA LEU A 151 -2.40 22.40 14.69
C LEU A 151 -2.16 20.97 15.14
N SER A 152 -0.90 20.55 15.29
CA SER A 152 -0.57 19.21 15.76
C SER A 152 -0.79 19.09 17.27
N ARG A 153 -1.36 17.97 17.70
CA ARG A 153 -1.84 17.76 19.09
C ARG A 153 -1.23 16.53 19.75
N GLY A 154 -1.29 16.53 21.08
CA GLY A 154 -0.74 15.49 21.94
C GLY A 154 0.75 15.69 22.23
N ARG A 155 1.25 14.99 23.25
CA ARG A 155 2.65 15.06 23.73
C ARG A 155 3.68 14.88 22.60
N TYR A 156 3.34 14.05 21.62
CA TYR A 156 4.21 13.68 20.51
C TYR A 156 3.73 14.19 19.15
N LYS A 157 2.76 15.11 19.11
CA LYS A 157 2.25 15.72 17.86
C LYS A 157 1.72 14.73 16.81
N HIS A 158 1.28 13.53 17.21
CA HIS A 158 0.72 12.55 16.28
C HIS A 158 -0.70 12.88 15.82
N ASP A 159 -1.47 13.64 16.61
CA ASP A 159 -2.84 14.00 16.27
C ASP A 159 -2.94 15.39 15.64
N PHE A 160 -4.11 15.72 15.09
CA PHE A 160 -4.37 16.98 14.40
C PHE A 160 -5.66 17.64 14.88
N ALA A 161 -5.65 18.97 15.02
CA ALA A 161 -6.75 19.73 15.58
C ALA A 161 -8.04 19.63 14.74
N GLN A 162 -9.19 19.67 15.43
CA GLN A 162 -10.48 19.96 14.79
C GLN A 162 -10.58 21.45 14.45
N PRO A 163 -11.36 21.84 13.43
CA PRO A 163 -12.18 20.96 12.57
C PRO A 163 -11.41 20.32 11.39
N TRP A 164 -10.13 20.68 11.20
CA TRP A 164 -9.33 20.25 10.05
C TRP A 164 -9.20 18.73 9.91
N LYS A 165 -9.02 18.02 11.03
CA LYS A 165 -9.01 16.55 11.02
C LYS A 165 -10.32 15.99 10.45
N GLY A 166 -11.47 16.53 10.86
CA GLY A 166 -12.78 16.14 10.35
C GLY A 166 -12.93 16.36 8.83
N TYR A 167 -12.45 17.50 8.31
CA TYR A 167 -12.48 17.81 6.87
C TYR A 167 -11.63 16.84 6.07
N LEU A 168 -10.40 16.57 6.51
CA LEU A 168 -9.52 15.60 5.85
C LEU A 168 -10.12 14.18 5.89
N GLN A 169 -10.75 13.78 7.00
CA GLN A 169 -11.46 12.50 7.06
C GLN A 169 -12.68 12.47 6.12
N ALA A 170 -13.39 13.58 5.93
CA ALA A 170 -14.47 13.68 4.94
C ALA A 170 -13.94 13.52 3.51
N VAL A 171 -12.79 14.15 3.19
CA VAL A 171 -12.09 13.93 1.92
C VAL A 171 -11.71 12.46 1.75
N GLY A 172 -11.19 11.81 2.80
CA GLY A 172 -10.81 10.39 2.77
C GLY A 172 -11.96 9.42 2.48
N ARG A 173 -13.18 9.79 2.90
CA ARG A 173 -14.41 9.01 2.61
C ARG A 173 -14.93 9.20 1.19
N ASP A 174 -14.49 10.24 0.50
CA ASP A 174 -14.99 10.53 -0.83
C ASP A 174 -14.45 9.55 -1.90
N ALA A 175 -15.37 8.94 -2.65
CA ALA A 175 -15.01 7.93 -3.64
C ALA A 175 -14.15 8.46 -4.80
N LEU A 176 -14.27 9.74 -5.16
CA LEU A 176 -13.39 10.34 -6.18
C LEU A 176 -11.99 10.54 -5.60
N PHE A 177 -11.87 11.04 -4.36
CA PHE A 177 -10.57 11.17 -3.70
C PHE A 177 -9.84 9.81 -3.62
N GLN A 178 -10.54 8.74 -3.22
CA GLN A 178 -9.95 7.40 -3.18
C GLN A 178 -9.41 6.95 -4.55
N LYS A 179 -10.11 7.26 -5.65
CA LYS A 179 -9.61 7.00 -7.00
C LYS A 179 -8.38 7.86 -7.34
N VAL A 180 -8.42 9.14 -6.99
CA VAL A 180 -7.32 10.09 -7.25
C VAL A 180 -6.06 9.69 -6.51
N ILE A 181 -6.13 9.38 -5.22
CA ILE A 181 -4.94 9.00 -4.45
C ILE A 181 -4.37 7.65 -4.89
N LEU A 182 -5.21 6.70 -5.32
CA LEU A 182 -4.71 5.43 -5.88
C LEU A 182 -3.98 5.65 -7.21
N ARG A 183 -4.51 6.49 -8.12
CA ARG A 183 -3.81 6.90 -9.35
C ARG A 183 -2.51 7.63 -9.03
N TYR A 184 -2.52 8.54 -8.07
CA TYR A 184 -1.32 9.24 -7.62
C TYR A 184 -0.26 8.28 -7.05
N ALA A 185 -0.67 7.33 -6.20
CA ALA A 185 0.21 6.31 -5.64
C ALA A 185 0.83 5.45 -6.74
N TYR A 186 0.00 5.06 -7.72
CA TYR A 186 0.43 4.34 -8.90
C TYR A 186 1.47 5.12 -9.71
N ASP A 187 1.20 6.39 -10.06
CA ASP A 187 2.12 7.21 -10.86
C ASP A 187 3.47 7.43 -10.17
N LYS A 188 3.45 7.58 -8.84
CA LYS A 188 4.63 7.93 -8.06
C LYS A 188 5.45 6.71 -7.66
N TYR A 189 4.81 5.73 -7.04
CA TYR A 189 5.48 4.57 -6.48
C TYR A 189 5.51 3.37 -7.45
N GLY A 190 4.62 3.34 -8.44
CA GLY A 190 4.71 2.39 -9.55
C GLY A 190 6.03 2.53 -10.30
N LYS A 191 6.50 3.75 -10.56
CA LYS A 191 7.82 4.00 -11.17
C LYS A 191 8.98 3.43 -10.35
N LEU A 192 8.90 3.48 -9.01
CA LEU A 192 9.93 2.93 -8.13
C LEU A 192 9.94 1.40 -8.13
N LEU A 193 8.76 0.78 -8.21
CA LEU A 193 8.63 -0.66 -8.43
C LEU A 193 9.22 -1.04 -9.79
N MET A 194 8.86 -0.31 -10.86
CA MET A 194 9.37 -0.57 -12.21
C MET A 194 10.89 -0.44 -12.27
N ALA A 195 11.47 0.61 -11.67
CA ALA A 195 12.92 0.78 -11.58
C ALA A 195 13.60 -0.39 -10.84
N SER A 196 12.97 -0.89 -9.77
CA SER A 196 13.48 -2.04 -9.02
C SER A 196 13.45 -3.33 -9.85
N LEU A 197 12.38 -3.54 -10.62
CA LEU A 197 12.26 -4.69 -11.54
C LEU A 197 13.25 -4.61 -12.71
N ALA A 198 13.45 -3.42 -13.28
CA ALA A 198 14.44 -3.19 -14.33
C ALA A 198 15.86 -3.49 -13.83
N PHE A 199 16.20 -3.05 -12.63
CA PHE A 199 17.48 -3.40 -12.00
C PHE A 199 17.61 -4.90 -11.77
N ALA A 200 16.58 -5.57 -11.23
CA ALA A 200 16.59 -7.02 -10.99
C ALA A 200 16.82 -7.82 -12.29
N ARG A 201 16.15 -7.44 -13.38
CA ARG A 201 16.34 -8.05 -14.72
C ARG A 201 17.77 -7.87 -15.25
N GLY A 202 18.43 -6.77 -14.91
CA GLY A 202 19.82 -6.52 -15.30
C GLY A 202 20.86 -7.33 -14.53
N ILE A 203 20.45 -8.11 -13.51
CA ILE A 203 21.38 -8.89 -12.66
C ILE A 203 21.00 -10.37 -12.51
N SER A 204 19.82 -10.77 -12.96
CA SER A 204 19.32 -12.14 -12.88
C SER A 204 18.31 -12.41 -14.00
N PRO A 205 18.30 -13.63 -14.60
CA PRO A 205 17.27 -14.02 -15.57
C PRO A 205 15.90 -14.29 -14.93
N ILE A 206 15.82 -14.35 -13.60
CA ILE A 206 14.56 -14.66 -12.89
C ILE A 206 13.58 -13.50 -13.03
N ARG A 207 12.39 -13.82 -13.53
CA ARG A 207 11.26 -12.90 -13.61
C ARG A 207 10.58 -12.78 -12.25
N ILE A 208 10.43 -11.54 -11.76
CA ILE A 208 9.62 -11.23 -10.58
C ILE A 208 8.24 -10.75 -11.04
N ASP A 209 7.24 -11.59 -10.86
CA ASP A 209 5.84 -11.31 -11.24
C ASP A 209 4.81 -11.82 -10.23
N ASN A 210 5.24 -12.46 -9.14
CA ASN A 210 4.37 -12.89 -8.07
C ASN A 210 3.91 -11.70 -7.23
N LEU A 211 2.62 -11.67 -6.91
CA LEU A 211 2.00 -10.60 -6.13
C LEU A 211 2.76 -10.28 -4.83
N ARG A 212 3.22 -11.29 -4.07
CA ARG A 212 3.92 -11.08 -2.80
C ARG A 212 5.27 -10.39 -3.01
N CYS A 213 6.00 -10.82 -4.04
CA CYS A 213 7.29 -10.23 -4.38
C CYS A 213 7.12 -8.77 -4.83
N LEU A 214 6.12 -8.51 -5.69
CA LEU A 214 5.80 -7.16 -6.14
C LEU A 214 5.34 -6.26 -5.00
N ALA A 215 4.51 -6.76 -4.08
CA ALA A 215 4.07 -6.01 -2.90
C ALA A 215 5.23 -5.67 -1.95
N ALA A 216 6.19 -6.58 -1.77
CA ALA A 216 7.36 -6.33 -0.93
C ALA A 216 8.29 -5.27 -1.53
N LEU A 217 8.48 -5.30 -2.86
CA LEU A 217 9.23 -4.27 -3.58
C LEU A 217 8.48 -2.93 -3.62
N TYR A 218 7.14 -2.96 -3.70
CA TYR A 218 6.31 -1.76 -3.61
C TYR A 218 6.45 -1.09 -2.23
N ASP A 219 6.29 -1.85 -1.13
CA ASP A 219 6.49 -1.35 0.23
C ASP A 219 7.91 -0.80 0.43
N MET A 220 8.92 -1.49 -0.11
CA MET A 220 10.29 -1.00 -0.12
C MET A 220 10.42 0.35 -0.86
N GLY A 221 9.77 0.51 -2.01
CA GLY A 221 9.77 1.76 -2.77
C GLY A 221 9.11 2.91 -1.99
N VAL A 222 7.99 2.63 -1.33
CA VAL A 222 7.30 3.62 -0.48
C VAL A 222 8.16 4.03 0.72
N GLN A 223 8.75 3.07 1.43
CA GLN A 223 9.49 3.32 2.67
C GLN A 223 10.90 3.87 2.45
N GLN A 224 11.55 3.45 1.36
CA GLN A 224 12.99 3.65 1.16
C GLN A 224 13.37 4.20 -0.22
N GLY A 225 12.39 4.51 -1.07
CA GLY A 225 12.58 5.14 -2.37
C GLY A 225 13.04 4.16 -3.45
N SER A 226 14.33 3.80 -3.47
CA SER A 226 14.91 2.96 -4.52
C SER A 226 15.95 1.97 -3.99
N LEU A 227 16.32 1.00 -4.82
CA LEU A 227 17.39 0.03 -4.56
C LEU A 227 18.81 0.63 -4.71
N HIS A 228 18.94 1.86 -5.21
CA HIS A 228 20.21 2.43 -5.69
C HIS A 228 21.36 2.32 -4.68
N SER A 229 21.11 2.69 -3.42
CA SER A 229 22.14 2.67 -2.37
C SER A 229 22.61 1.27 -1.96
N ALA A 230 21.90 0.22 -2.40
CA ALA A 230 22.21 -1.18 -2.15
C ALA A 230 22.64 -1.97 -3.41
N HIS A 231 22.71 -1.32 -4.59
CA HIS A 231 23.00 -2.02 -5.86
C HIS A 231 24.26 -2.88 -5.82
N SER A 232 25.36 -2.40 -5.24
CA SER A 232 26.62 -3.13 -5.22
C SER A 232 26.56 -4.37 -4.31
N GLN A 233 25.92 -4.26 -3.14
CA GLN A 233 25.72 -5.40 -2.24
C GLN A 233 24.77 -6.42 -2.85
N ILE A 234 23.70 -5.96 -3.50
CA ILE A 234 22.75 -6.85 -4.18
C ILE A 234 23.43 -7.63 -5.30
N ARG A 235 24.17 -6.96 -6.20
CA ARG A 235 24.88 -7.63 -7.31
C ARG A 235 25.80 -8.71 -6.81
N ARG A 236 26.61 -8.39 -5.78
CA ARG A 236 27.52 -9.33 -5.15
C ARG A 236 26.78 -10.53 -4.59
N ARG A 237 25.71 -10.29 -3.82
CA ARG A 237 24.95 -11.35 -3.16
C ARG A 237 24.20 -12.24 -4.15
N VAL A 238 23.62 -11.68 -5.22
CA VAL A 238 22.99 -12.47 -6.29
C VAL A 238 24.02 -13.34 -7.03
N GLN A 239 25.22 -12.84 -7.31
CA GLN A 239 26.29 -13.63 -7.93
C GLN A 239 26.78 -14.78 -7.04
N GLN A 240 26.87 -14.53 -5.73
CA GLN A 240 27.34 -15.51 -4.75
C GLN A 240 26.29 -16.57 -4.42
N GLU A 241 25.05 -16.15 -4.16
CA GLU A 241 23.98 -17.04 -3.68
C GLU A 241 23.20 -17.69 -4.82
N GLN A 242 23.27 -17.15 -6.04
CA GLN A 242 22.57 -17.67 -7.23
C GLN A 242 21.11 -18.05 -6.92
N PRO A 243 20.23 -17.08 -6.62
CA PRO A 243 18.85 -17.38 -6.25
C PRO A 243 18.17 -18.22 -7.35
N GLN A 244 17.36 -19.20 -6.94
CA GLN A 244 16.73 -20.16 -7.86
C GLN A 244 15.30 -19.75 -8.25
N ASP A 245 14.68 -18.87 -7.48
CA ASP A 245 13.33 -18.39 -7.72
C ASP A 245 13.17 -16.90 -7.41
N GLN A 246 12.01 -16.36 -7.75
CA GLN A 246 11.70 -14.96 -7.56
C GLN A 246 11.54 -14.55 -6.09
N PHE A 247 11.21 -15.47 -5.18
CA PHE A 247 11.14 -15.18 -3.74
C PHE A 247 12.54 -15.00 -3.17
N ALA A 248 13.45 -15.92 -3.48
CA ALA A 248 14.86 -15.84 -3.10
C ALA A 248 15.52 -14.57 -3.65
N LEU A 249 15.30 -14.26 -4.94
CA LEU A 249 15.80 -13.02 -5.53
C LEU A 249 15.21 -11.79 -4.82
N THR A 250 13.89 -11.72 -4.67
CA THR A 250 13.23 -10.58 -4.00
C THR A 250 13.70 -10.40 -2.56
N ARG A 251 13.92 -11.51 -1.84
CA ARG A 251 14.46 -11.52 -0.48
C ARG A 251 15.82 -10.82 -0.41
N ILE A 252 16.74 -11.14 -1.32
CA ILE A 252 18.05 -10.45 -1.42
C ILE A 252 17.84 -8.94 -1.63
N LEU A 253 16.96 -8.55 -2.57
CA LEU A 253 16.71 -7.13 -2.87
C LEU A 253 16.25 -6.36 -1.62
N VAL A 254 15.25 -6.89 -0.91
CA VAL A 254 14.65 -6.19 0.24
C VAL A 254 15.55 -6.22 1.48
N GLU A 255 16.31 -7.31 1.69
CA GLU A 255 17.26 -7.43 2.80
C GLU A 255 18.42 -6.45 2.66
N GLU A 256 19.07 -6.43 1.50
CA GLU A 256 20.19 -5.51 1.27
C GLU A 256 19.75 -4.05 1.30
N ARG A 257 18.54 -3.75 0.82
CA ARG A 257 18.02 -2.39 0.93
C ARG A 257 17.66 -1.99 2.35
N ALA A 258 17.15 -2.92 3.17
CA ALA A 258 16.86 -2.68 4.58
C ALA A 258 18.14 -2.30 5.37
N LYS A 259 19.26 -2.97 5.10
CA LYS A 259 20.57 -2.69 5.73
C LYS A 259 21.08 -1.25 5.50
N LYS A 260 20.57 -0.55 4.49
CA LYS A 260 20.89 0.85 4.20
C LYS A 260 20.04 1.86 4.97
N ALA A 261 19.08 1.42 5.79
CA ALA A 261 18.40 2.30 6.75
C ALA A 261 19.35 2.70 7.89
N SER A 262 19.00 3.76 8.63
CA SER A 262 19.63 4.04 9.92
C SER A 262 19.52 2.81 10.84
N PRO A 263 20.54 2.48 11.65
CA PRO A 263 20.60 1.25 12.45
C PRO A 263 19.30 0.92 13.21
N ARG A 264 18.74 1.92 13.91
CA ARG A 264 17.49 1.78 14.67
C ARG A 264 16.26 1.31 13.86
N TRP A 265 16.26 1.50 12.53
CA TRP A 265 15.14 1.18 11.66
C TRP A 265 15.35 -0.08 10.81
N ARG A 266 16.54 -0.69 10.83
CA ARG A 266 16.85 -1.82 9.95
C ARG A 266 15.99 -3.05 10.25
N ALA A 267 15.84 -3.40 11.53
CA ALA A 267 15.00 -4.51 11.96
C ALA A 267 13.53 -4.31 11.57
N ASP A 268 13.01 -3.09 11.74
CA ASP A 268 11.63 -2.74 11.35
C ASP A 268 11.41 -2.79 9.84
N CYS A 269 12.30 -2.16 9.07
CA CYS A 269 12.28 -2.22 7.61
C CYS A 269 12.25 -3.66 7.09
N LEU A 270 13.05 -4.54 7.71
CA LEU A 270 13.17 -5.92 7.28
C LEU A 270 11.95 -6.77 7.69
N SER A 271 11.49 -6.65 8.94
CA SER A 271 10.37 -7.45 9.47
C SER A 271 9.09 -7.21 8.68
N ARG A 272 8.84 -5.99 8.20
CA ARG A 272 7.71 -5.65 7.32
C ARG A 272 7.76 -6.39 5.99
N ARG A 273 8.89 -6.33 5.29
CA ARG A 273 9.04 -6.88 3.94
C ARG A 273 9.04 -8.39 3.95
N LEU A 274 9.66 -8.97 4.98
CA LEU A 274 9.57 -10.41 5.20
C LEU A 274 8.17 -10.81 5.65
N CYS A 275 7.44 -9.99 6.40
CA CYS A 275 6.02 -10.25 6.68
C CYS A 275 5.19 -10.33 5.39
N ILE A 276 5.44 -9.44 4.41
CA ILE A 276 4.80 -9.52 3.09
C ILE A 276 5.24 -10.78 2.34
N LEU A 277 6.56 -11.00 2.24
CA LEU A 277 7.12 -12.11 1.47
C LEU A 277 6.74 -13.46 2.02
N GLU A 278 6.66 -13.63 3.35
CA GLU A 278 6.29 -14.88 4.03
C GLU A 278 4.79 -14.99 4.31
N ARG A 279 4.02 -13.90 4.11
CA ARG A 279 2.58 -13.80 4.41
C ARG A 279 2.27 -14.09 5.90
N GLN A 280 3.26 -13.95 6.76
CA GLN A 280 3.14 -14.15 8.20
C GLN A 280 4.19 -13.29 8.92
N PRO A 281 3.95 -12.85 10.17
CA PRO A 281 4.91 -12.03 10.89
C PRO A 281 6.27 -12.75 11.06
N VAL A 282 7.35 -12.05 10.74
CA VAL A 282 8.73 -12.56 10.88
C VAL A 282 9.45 -11.76 11.95
N SER A 283 10.00 -12.45 12.95
CA SER A 283 10.82 -11.85 14.00
C SER A 283 12.22 -11.57 13.46
N ILE A 284 12.66 -10.33 13.56
CA ILE A 284 13.99 -9.89 13.15
C ILE A 284 14.75 -9.34 14.35
N SER A 285 15.96 -9.84 14.54
CA SER A 285 16.94 -9.32 15.49
C SER A 285 18.17 -8.87 14.71
N LEU A 286 18.46 -7.57 14.73
CA LEU A 286 19.58 -6.98 13.99
C LEU A 286 20.15 -5.80 14.78
N GLU A 287 21.46 -5.83 15.06
CA GLU A 287 22.18 -4.74 15.74
C GLU A 287 21.53 -4.31 17.07
N GLY A 288 21.09 -5.29 17.87
CA GLY A 288 20.44 -5.07 19.16
C GLY A 288 19.00 -4.56 19.08
N GLN A 289 18.45 -4.36 17.88
CA GLN A 289 17.05 -4.02 17.67
C GLN A 289 16.23 -5.26 17.33
N GLN A 290 15.03 -5.33 17.89
CA GLN A 290 14.06 -6.39 17.58
C GLN A 290 12.79 -5.78 16.97
N SER A 291 12.26 -6.41 15.92
CA SER A 291 10.97 -6.05 15.35
C SER A 291 10.25 -7.27 14.80
N ARG A 292 8.93 -7.27 14.97
CA ARG A 292 8.02 -8.27 14.40
C ARG A 292 6.75 -7.53 13.98
N ARG A 293 6.64 -7.24 12.69
CA ARG A 293 5.49 -6.51 12.16
C ARG A 293 4.42 -7.48 11.71
N GLU A 294 3.18 -7.15 12.05
CA GLU A 294 1.98 -7.85 11.61
C GLU A 294 1.23 -7.00 10.59
N ASN A 295 0.49 -7.66 9.70
CA ASN A 295 -0.28 -6.99 8.68
C ASN A 295 -1.67 -7.61 8.54
N ARG A 296 -2.70 -6.87 8.98
CA ARG A 296 -4.10 -7.31 8.87
C ARG A 296 -4.58 -7.52 7.44
N CYS A 297 -3.87 -6.99 6.43
CA CYS A 297 -4.15 -7.19 5.02
C CYS A 297 -3.37 -8.36 4.40
N SER A 298 -2.72 -9.22 5.19
CA SER A 298 -2.01 -10.41 4.70
C SER A 298 -2.91 -11.39 3.93
N TYR A 299 -4.23 -11.32 4.10
CA TYR A 299 -5.19 -12.09 3.31
C TYR A 299 -5.22 -11.70 1.82
N LEU A 300 -4.74 -10.49 1.46
CA LEU A 300 -4.62 -10.04 0.07
C LEU A 300 -3.41 -10.66 -0.65
N LEU A 301 -2.40 -11.10 0.10
CA LEU A 301 -1.09 -11.53 -0.39
C LEU A 301 -1.10 -13.00 -0.88
N ARG A 302 -1.89 -13.27 -1.90
CA ARG A 302 -1.99 -14.60 -2.53
C ARG A 302 -0.72 -14.95 -3.28
N ASN A 303 -0.39 -16.24 -3.31
CA ASN A 303 0.69 -16.75 -4.14
C ASN A 303 0.20 -16.89 -5.59
N CYS A 304 0.12 -15.76 -6.31
CA CYS A 304 -0.39 -15.72 -7.67
C CYS A 304 0.48 -14.83 -8.56
N PRO A 305 0.63 -15.18 -9.85
CA PRO A 305 1.35 -14.34 -10.81
C PRO A 305 0.52 -13.10 -11.19
N VAL A 306 1.22 -12.05 -11.64
CA VAL A 306 0.62 -10.82 -12.18
C VAL A 306 0.88 -10.79 -13.68
N ARG A 307 -0.20 -10.85 -14.46
CA ARG A 307 -0.11 -10.91 -15.92
C ARG A 307 0.23 -9.54 -16.52
N SER A 308 0.89 -9.55 -17.68
CA SER A 308 1.11 -8.36 -18.52
C SER A 308 1.81 -7.18 -17.80
N LEU A 309 2.65 -7.47 -16.81
CA LEU A 309 3.41 -6.44 -16.10
C LEU A 309 4.35 -5.69 -17.05
N GLU A 310 4.81 -6.31 -18.15
CA GLU A 310 5.67 -5.65 -19.15
C GLU A 310 5.02 -4.47 -19.84
N SER A 311 3.70 -4.48 -20.03
CA SER A 311 2.97 -3.34 -20.60
C SER A 311 3.12 -2.06 -19.76
N TYR A 312 3.46 -2.21 -18.48
CA TYR A 312 3.74 -1.14 -17.55
C TYR A 312 5.23 -0.82 -17.36
N LEU A 313 6.13 -1.64 -17.93
CA LEU A 313 7.58 -1.42 -17.94
C LEU A 313 8.06 -0.71 -19.22
N ALA A 314 7.20 -0.61 -20.23
CA ALA A 314 7.50 -0.03 -21.55
C ALA A 314 7.01 1.43 -21.73
N GLY A 315 6.43 2.04 -20.70
CA GLY A 315 6.02 3.45 -20.66
C GLY A 315 6.64 4.19 -19.49
#